data_AF-A0A2R6KHG8-F1
#
_entry.id   AF-A0A2R6KHG8-F1
#
_cell.length_a   1.000
_cell.length_b   1.000
_cell.length_c   1.000
_cell.angle_alpha   90.00
_cell.angle_beta   90.00
_cell.angle_gamma   90.00
#
_symmetry.space_group_name_H-M   'P 1'
#
loop_
_entity.id
_entity.type
_entity.pdbx_description
1 polymer ?
#
loop_
_entity_poly.entity_id
_entity_poly.type
_entity_poly.pdbx_seq_one_letter_code
_entity_poly.pdbx_strand_id
1 'polypeptide(L)'
;MVDVPTAKRALAALAHRDSGGHREVIDRADDAVDDVAVAAAFVETVGLDRLRRAVEEARDPETRRRGRRALAAFERYRRVARGDRFHHGRGTDLRGGYERGST
;
A
#
# COMPACT_ATOMS: atom_id res chain seq x y z
N MET A 1 -16.26 40.80 16.46
CA MET A 1 -16.50 40.45 15.05
C MET A 1 -15.13 40.37 14.38
N VAL A 2 -14.73 39.19 13.91
CA VAL A 2 -13.40 39.03 13.28
C VAL A 2 -13.41 39.78 11.95
N ASP A 3 -12.38 40.58 11.71
CA ASP A 3 -12.19 41.29 10.45
C ASP A 3 -11.93 40.31 9.29
N VAL A 4 -12.41 40.63 8.09
CA VAL A 4 -12.36 39.72 6.93
C VAL A 4 -10.91 39.35 6.56
N PRO A 5 -9.96 40.29 6.47
CA PRO A 5 -8.53 39.99 6.34
C PRO A 5 -7.98 39.02 7.39
N THR A 6 -8.38 39.17 8.65
CA THR A 6 -7.97 38.27 9.75
C THR A 6 -8.51 36.85 9.55
N ALA A 7 -9.78 36.73 9.16
CA ALA A 7 -10.40 35.45 8.80
C ALA A 7 -9.71 34.78 7.60
N LYS A 8 -9.37 35.56 6.55
CA LYS A 8 -8.66 35.06 5.36
C LYS A 8 -7.28 34.51 5.70
N ARG A 9 -6.50 35.18 6.55
CA ARG A 9 -5.17 34.71 6.97
C ARG A 9 -5.24 33.43 7.80
N ALA A 10 -6.21 33.33 8.71
CA ALA A 10 -6.43 32.12 9.51
C ALA A 10 -6.81 30.93 8.62
N LEU A 11 -7.69 31.15 7.63
CA LEU A 11 -8.08 30.11 6.68
C LEU A 11 -6.91 29.66 5.79
N ALA A 12 -6.08 30.60 5.33
CA ALA A 12 -4.88 30.28 4.54
C ALA A 12 -3.86 29.49 5.37
N ALA A 13 -3.65 29.85 6.64
CA ALA A 13 -2.77 29.11 7.55
C ALA A 13 -3.30 27.70 7.85
N LEU A 14 -4.63 27.55 8.00
CA LEU A 14 -5.27 26.25 8.19
C LEU A 14 -5.15 25.38 6.93
N ALA A 15 -5.43 25.93 5.75
CA ALA A 15 -5.27 25.23 4.47
C ALA A 15 -3.82 24.82 4.23
N HIS A 16 -2.84 25.66 4.61
CA HIS A 16 -1.42 25.33 4.50
C HIS A 16 -1.00 24.22 5.47
N ARG A 17 -1.56 24.20 6.69
CA ARG A 17 -1.38 23.13 7.68
C ARG A 17 -1.99 21.80 7.19
N ASP A 18 -3.18 21.82 6.61
CA ASP A 18 -3.84 20.62 6.03
C ASP A 18 -3.11 20.09 4.80
N SER A 19 -2.60 21.00 3.95
CA SER A 19 -1.82 20.66 2.77
C SER A 19 -0.51 19.93 3.11
N GLY A 20 0.07 20.21 4.29
CA GLY A 20 1.24 19.51 4.80
C GLY A 20 0.97 18.02 5.04
N GLY A 21 -0.22 17.67 5.52
CA GLY A 21 -0.61 16.28 5.77
C GLY A 21 -0.82 15.48 4.48
N HIS A 22 -1.47 16.07 3.47
CA HIS A 22 -1.68 15.38 2.19
C HIS A 22 -0.38 15.14 1.45
N ARG A 23 0.48 16.15 1.38
CA ARG A 23 1.79 16.02 0.73
C ARG A 23 2.65 14.98 1.42
N GLU A 24 2.76 15.00 2.75
CA GLU A 24 3.56 14.02 3.50
C GLU A 24 3.04 12.59 3.30
N VAL A 25 1.72 12.40 3.27
CA VAL A 25 1.11 11.09 3.01
C VAL A 25 1.40 10.61 1.59
N ILE A 26 1.30 11.49 0.60
CA ILE A 26 1.62 11.16 -0.80
C ILE A 26 3.10 10.84 -0.96
N ASP A 27 4.00 11.66 -0.42
CA ASP A 27 5.45 11.45 -0.47
C ASP A 27 5.81 10.10 0.18
N ARG A 28 5.23 9.78 1.34
CA ARG A 28 5.43 8.48 2.00
C ARG A 28 4.86 7.31 1.19
N ALA A 29 3.77 7.52 0.46
CA ALA A 29 3.20 6.49 -0.40
C ALA A 29 4.11 6.23 -1.62
N ASP A 30 4.69 7.28 -2.19
CA ASP A 30 5.66 7.20 -3.29
C ASP A 30 6.91 6.42 -2.87
N ASP A 31 7.50 6.79 -1.73
CA ASP A 31 8.63 6.06 -1.12
C ASP A 31 8.30 4.57 -0.91
N ALA A 32 7.09 4.27 -0.46
CA ALA A 32 6.66 2.89 -0.24
C ALA A 32 6.49 2.10 -1.55
N VAL A 33 6.08 2.75 -2.64
CA VAL A 33 6.00 2.13 -3.98
C VAL A 33 7.40 1.82 -4.49
N ASP A 34 8.35 2.74 -4.31
CA ASP A 34 9.75 2.53 -4.68
C ASP A 34 10.38 1.36 -3.90
N ASP A 35 10.15 1.30 -2.59
CA ASP A 35 10.60 0.16 -1.76
C ASP A 35 10.02 -1.18 -2.25
N VAL A 36 8.75 -1.20 -2.67
CA VAL A 36 8.12 -2.40 -3.26
C VAL A 36 8.74 -2.75 -4.61
N ALA A 37 9.04 -1.76 -5.45
CA ALA A 37 9.71 -1.98 -6.73
C ALA A 37 11.11 -2.58 -6.54
N VAL A 38 11.88 -2.07 -5.58
CA VAL A 38 13.19 -2.63 -5.21
C VAL A 38 13.06 -4.07 -4.70
N ALA A 39 12.06 -4.35 -3.85
CA ALA A 39 11.80 -5.68 -3.36
C ALA A 39 11.40 -6.67 -4.48
N ALA A 40 10.59 -6.23 -5.45
CA ALA A 40 10.21 -7.02 -6.61
C ALA A 40 11.44 -7.33 -7.49
N ALA A 41 12.26 -6.32 -7.79
CA ALA A 41 13.49 -6.48 -8.56
C ALA A 41 14.45 -7.48 -7.89
N PHE A 42 14.56 -7.50 -6.56
CA PHE A 42 15.33 -8.53 -5.85
C PHE A 42 14.79 -9.94 -6.10
N VAL A 43 13.46 -10.13 -6.06
CA VAL A 43 12.85 -11.44 -6.32
C VAL A 43 13.06 -11.89 -7.77
N GLU A 44 12.99 -10.96 -8.73
CA GLU A 44 13.21 -11.25 -10.15
C GLU A 44 14.68 -11.60 -10.44
N THR A 45 15.62 -10.90 -9.82
CA THR A 45 17.06 -11.04 -10.12
C THR A 45 17.75 -12.10 -9.27
N VAL A 46 17.42 -12.20 -7.98
CA VAL A 46 18.08 -13.09 -7.01
C VAL A 46 17.19 -14.29 -6.69
N GLY A 47 15.90 -14.05 -6.46
CA GLY A 47 14.93 -15.08 -6.10
C GLY A 47 14.92 -15.45 -4.61
N LEU A 48 13.74 -15.82 -4.11
CA LEU A 48 13.55 -16.16 -2.70
C LEU A 48 14.20 -17.50 -2.31
N ASP A 49 14.33 -18.45 -3.24
CA ASP A 49 14.97 -19.74 -2.95
C ASP A 49 16.48 -19.59 -2.73
N ARG A 50 17.12 -18.69 -3.49
CA ARG A 50 18.52 -18.34 -3.25
C ARG A 50 18.70 -17.62 -1.92
N LEU A 51 17.79 -16.72 -1.54
CA LEU A 51 17.80 -16.09 -0.22
C LEU A 51 17.64 -17.12 0.90
N ARG A 52 16.71 -18.08 0.77
CA ARG A 52 16.54 -19.18 1.75
C ARG A 52 17.82 -19.98 1.94
N ARG A 53 18.44 -20.40 0.85
CA ARG A 53 19.70 -21.13 0.87
C ARG A 53 20.82 -20.31 1.53
N ALA A 54 20.95 -19.04 1.18
CA ALA A 54 21.94 -18.15 1.81
C ALA A 54 21.73 -18.01 3.32
N VAL A 55 20.46 -17.98 3.78
CA VAL A 55 20.13 -17.96 5.21
C VAL A 55 20.50 -19.27 5.90
N GLU A 56 20.27 -20.41 5.26
CA GLU A 56 20.64 -21.73 5.80
C GLU A 56 22.16 -21.90 5.91
N GLU A 57 22.90 -21.41 4.91
CA GLU A 57 24.36 -21.48 4.86
C GLU A 57 25.07 -20.43 5.76
N ALA A 58 24.34 -19.39 6.20
CA ALA A 58 24.90 -18.31 7.01
C ALA A 58 25.36 -18.79 8.40
N ARG A 59 26.69 -18.80 8.58
CA ARG A 59 27.33 -19.13 9.86
C ARG A 59 27.06 -18.07 10.92
N ASP A 60 27.12 -16.80 10.54
CA ASP A 60 26.88 -15.67 11.44
C ASP A 60 25.40 -15.63 11.90
N PRO A 61 25.12 -15.70 13.23
CA PRO A 61 23.76 -15.68 13.74
C PRO A 61 22.99 -14.39 13.43
N GLU A 62 23.67 -13.24 13.40
CA GLU A 62 23.04 -11.94 13.12
C GLU A 62 22.54 -11.86 11.69
N THR A 63 23.39 -12.26 10.74
CA THR A 63 23.07 -12.37 9.31
C THR A 63 21.92 -13.35 9.10
N ARG A 64 21.96 -14.52 9.74
CA ARG A 64 20.88 -15.51 9.66
C ARG A 64 19.55 -14.95 10.18
N ARG A 65 19.58 -14.24 11.31
CA ARG A 65 18.39 -13.59 11.89
C ARG A 65 17.84 -12.51 10.95
N ARG A 66 18.71 -11.67 10.38
CA ARG A 66 18.30 -10.63 9.42
C ARG A 66 17.66 -11.24 8.18
N GLY A 67 18.25 -12.29 7.62
CA GLY A 67 17.69 -12.97 6.45
C GLY A 67 16.36 -13.67 6.75
N ARG A 68 16.20 -14.28 7.93
CA ARG A 68 14.90 -14.83 8.37
C ARG A 68 13.82 -13.73 8.47
N ARG A 69 14.17 -12.55 8.98
CA ARG A 69 13.24 -11.40 9.01
C ARG A 69 12.85 -10.96 7.60
N ALA A 70 13.80 -10.91 6.68
CA ALA A 70 13.51 -10.59 5.28
C ALA A 70 12.56 -11.62 4.64
N LEU A 71 12.80 -12.93 4.83
CA LEU A 71 11.91 -13.99 4.34
C LEU A 71 10.48 -13.84 4.89
N ALA A 72 10.34 -13.60 6.20
CA ALA A 72 9.04 -13.38 6.82
C ALA A 72 8.31 -12.14 6.24
N ALA A 73 9.05 -11.07 5.90
CA ALA A 73 8.48 -9.89 5.26
C ALA A 73 7.94 -10.21 3.85
N PHE A 74 8.72 -10.91 3.03
CA PHE A 74 8.28 -11.35 1.69
C PHE A 74 7.04 -12.26 1.75
N GLU A 75 6.97 -13.17 2.72
CA GLU A 75 5.79 -14.03 2.93
C GLU A 75 4.55 -13.21 3.32
N ARG A 76 4.72 -12.21 4.18
CA ARG A 76 3.65 -11.27 4.53
C ARG A 76 3.17 -10.50 3.30
N TYR A 77 4.07 -9.98 2.47
CA TYR A 77 3.71 -9.28 1.22
C TYR A 77 2.93 -10.21 0.27
N ARG A 78 3.41 -11.45 0.09
CA ARG A 78 2.71 -12.45 -0.72
C ARG A 78 1.31 -12.76 -0.18
N ARG A 79 1.12 -12.80 1.14
CA ARG A 79 -0.19 -12.99 1.77
C ARG A 79 -1.13 -11.82 1.47
N VAL A 80 -0.64 -10.58 1.62
CA VAL A 80 -1.43 -9.37 1.33
C VAL A 80 -1.83 -9.33 -0.14
N ALA A 81 -0.88 -9.52 -1.06
CA ALA A 81 -1.13 -9.53 -2.51
C ALA A 81 -2.12 -10.64 -2.96
N ARG A 82 -2.28 -11.70 -2.15
CA ARG A 82 -3.28 -12.75 -2.38
C ARG A 82 -4.63 -12.44 -1.75
N GLY A 83 -4.65 -11.67 -0.66
CA GLY A 83 -5.84 -11.33 0.13
C GLY A 83 -6.85 -10.45 -0.61
N ASP A 84 -6.38 -9.57 -1.49
CA ASP A 84 -7.24 -8.66 -2.26
C ASP A 84 -7.95 -9.33 -3.46
N ARG A 85 -7.64 -10.60 -3.76
CA ARG A 85 -8.32 -11.36 -4.82
C ARG A 85 -9.65 -11.97 -4.38
N PHE A 86 -10.06 -11.79 -3.12
CA PHE A 86 -11.28 -12.37 -2.55
C PHE A 86 -12.29 -11.33 -2.06
N HIS A 87 -12.35 -10.16 -2.69
CA HIS A 87 -13.58 -9.36 -2.67
C HIS A 87 -14.40 -9.73 -3.91
N HIS A 88 -15.12 -10.85 -3.84
CA HIS A 88 -16.21 -11.11 -4.78
C HIS A 88 -17.17 -9.93 -4.70
N GLY A 89 -17.22 -9.14 -5.77
CA GLY A 89 -18.16 -8.05 -5.90
C GLY A 89 -19.56 -8.55 -5.64
N ARG A 90 -20.25 -7.95 -4.66
CA ARG A 90 -21.71 -7.87 -4.68
C ARG A 90 -22.07 -6.99 -5.87
N GLY A 91 -22.04 -7.55 -7.07
CA GLY A 91 -22.85 -7.07 -8.18
C GLY A 91 -24.29 -7.30 -7.77
N THR A 92 -24.95 -6.25 -7.29
CA THR A 92 -26.41 -6.24 -7.33
C THR A 92 -26.74 -5.99 -8.79
N ASP A 93 -27.23 -7.02 -9.47
CA ASP A 93 -27.80 -6.90 -10.80
C ASP A 93 -28.98 -5.91 -10.74
N LEU A 94 -28.73 -4.67 -11.15
CA LEU A 94 -29.76 -3.70 -11.50
C LEU A 94 -30.31 -4.01 -12.91
N ARG A 95 -30.83 -5.22 -13.11
CA ARG A 95 -31.47 -5.60 -14.37
C ARG A 95 -32.66 -6.53 -14.16
N GLY A 96 -33.73 -5.94 -13.66
CA GLY A 96 -35.08 -6.50 -13.70
C GLY A 96 -36.05 -5.40 -14.12
N GLY A 97 -35.98 -4.99 -15.38
CA GLY A 97 -36.91 -4.03 -15.97
C GLY A 97 -38.32 -4.59 -15.99
N TYR A 98 -39.24 -3.92 -15.30
CA TYR A 98 -40.67 -4.10 -15.48
C TYR A 98 -41.13 -3.19 -16.61
N GLU A 99 -41.02 -3.65 -17.85
CA GLU A 99 -41.72 -3.04 -18.99
C GLU A 99 -42.93 -3.90 -19.36
N ARG A 100 -44.11 -3.30 -19.12
CA ARG A 100 -45.35 -3.32 -19.91
C ARG A 100 -45.86 -4.68 -20.43
N GLY A 101 -46.80 -5.25 -19.69
CA GLY A 101 -47.87 -6.06 -20.29
C GLY A 101 -48.85 -5.15 -21.03
N SER A 102 -48.88 -5.25 -22.36
CA SER A 102 -50.05 -4.89 -23.18
C SER A 102 -50.93 -6.13 -23.29
N THR A 103 -52.20 -6.04 -22.91
CA THR A 103 -53.31 -6.63 -23.65
C THR A 103 -54.59 -5.89 -23.28
#